data_AF-A0A0G0IAZ6-F1
#
_entry.id   AF-A0A0G0IAZ6-F1
#
_cell.length_a   1.000
_cell.length_b   1.000
_cell.length_c   1.000
_cell.angle_alpha   90.00
_cell.angle_beta   90.00
_cell.angle_gamma   90.00
#
_symmetry.space_group_name_H-M   'P 1'
#
loop_
_entity.id
_entity.type
_entity.pdbx_description
1 polymer ?
#
loop_
_entity_poly.entity_id
_entity_poly.type
_entity_poly.pdbx_seq_one_letter_code
_entity_poly.pdbx_strand_id
1 'polypeptide(L)'
;MFAKKEIYILGAIVILLIGGFVFLGVYLKSDSSSSGDLVSVAEISDFDWIKGDRGAKVVLIEYSDFQCPACAYYSGMVKQLTNDFGNQIKMRNWRQLRQRRQANRENSGKCTI
;
A
#
# COMPACT_ATOMS: atom_id res chain seq x y z
N MET A 1 39.28 -6.40 54.71
CA MET A 1 39.95 -7.39 53.85
C MET A 1 38.85 -8.24 53.20
N PHE A 2 38.30 -7.80 52.07
CA PHE A 2 37.17 -8.48 51.43
C PHE A 2 37.66 -9.76 50.76
N ALA A 3 37.10 -10.90 51.18
CA ALA A 3 37.50 -12.20 50.66
C ALA A 3 37.15 -12.27 49.16
N LYS A 4 38.02 -12.88 48.35
CA LYS A 4 37.85 -12.97 46.89
C LYS A 4 36.47 -13.53 46.48
N LYS A 5 35.90 -14.43 47.30
CA LYS A 5 34.55 -14.99 47.13
C LYS A 5 33.42 -13.95 47.20
N GLU A 6 33.54 -12.93 48.05
CA GLU A 6 32.54 -11.85 48.20
C GLU A 6 32.52 -10.97 46.95
N ILE A 7 33.70 -10.72 46.37
CA ILE A 7 33.86 -9.92 45.14
C ILE A 7 33.22 -10.62 43.94
N TYR A 8 33.37 -11.95 43.83
CA TYR A 8 32.73 -12.72 42.76
C TYR A 8 31.20 -12.76 42.90
N ILE A 9 30.67 -12.87 44.12
CA ILE A 9 29.22 -12.88 44.38
C ILE A 9 28.61 -11.51 44.03
N LEU A 10 29.25 -10.41 44.44
CA LEU A 10 28.79 -9.06 44.11
C LEU A 10 28.86 -8.79 42.60
N GLY A 11 29.91 -9.25 41.91
CA GLY A 11 30.03 -9.13 40.46
C GLY A 11 28.94 -9.88 39.70
N ALA A 12 28.61 -11.11 40.11
CA ALA A 12 27.57 -11.91 39.49
C ALA A 12 26.17 -11.27 39.63
N ILE A 13 25.86 -10.71 40.81
CA ILE A 13 24.59 -10.02 41.06
C ILE A 13 24.44 -8.80 40.17
N VAL A 14 25.50 -7.98 40.03
CA VAL A 14 25.48 -6.79 39.17
C VAL A 14 25.27 -7.17 37.70
N ILE A 15 25.93 -8.22 37.22
CA ILE A 15 25.77 -8.69 35.84
C ILE A 15 24.33 -9.19 35.58
N LEU A 16 23.74 -9.90 36.54
CA LEU A 16 22.37 -10.41 36.43
C LEU A 16 21.33 -9.28 36.40
N LEU A 17 21.53 -8.24 37.22
CA LEU A 17 20.66 -7.06 37.24
C LEU A 17 20.75 -6.25 35.94
N ILE A 18 21.96 -6.05 35.42
CA ILE A 18 22.16 -5.33 34.14
C ILE A 18 21.57 -6.13 32.99
N GLY A 19 21.82 -7.45 32.95
CA GLY A 19 21.26 -8.34 31.92
C GLY A 19 19.73 -8.39 31.97
N GLY A 20 19.14 -8.49 33.16
CA GLY A 20 17.69 -8.49 33.35
C GLY A 20 17.04 -7.16 32.96
N PHE A 21 17.66 -6.03 33.28
CA PHE A 21 17.15 -4.71 32.91
C PHE A 21 17.20 -4.47 31.40
N VAL A 22 18.29 -4.87 30.73
CA VAL A 22 18.42 -4.79 29.27
C VAL A 22 17.42 -5.74 28.59
N PHE A 23 17.29 -6.97 29.06
CA PHE A 23 16.35 -7.95 28.52
C PHE A 23 14.90 -7.48 28.66
N LEU A 24 14.53 -6.96 29.84
CA LEU A 24 13.21 -6.40 30.10
C LEU A 24 12.94 -5.15 29.24
N GLY A 25 13.93 -4.27 29.05
CA GLY A 25 13.80 -3.10 28.18
C GLY A 25 13.61 -3.47 26.71
N VAL A 26 14.26 -4.53 26.23
CA VAL A 26 14.04 -5.09 24.88
C VAL A 26 12.67 -5.76 24.77
N TYR A 27 12.24 -6.50 25.80
CA TYR A 27 10.93 -7.17 25.82
C TYR A 27 9.76 -6.18 25.91
N LEU A 28 9.94 -5.06 26.62
CA LEU A 28 8.91 -4.02 26.78
C LEU A 28 8.94 -2.98 25.67
N LYS A 29 9.82 -3.10 24.67
CA LYS A 29 9.70 -2.35 23.42
C LYS A 29 8.54 -2.94 22.61
N SER A 30 7.33 -2.69 23.09
CA SER A 30 6.13 -2.73 22.28
C SER A 30 6.38 -1.79 21.12
N ASP A 31 6.68 -2.37 19.95
CA ASP A 31 6.65 -1.65 18.70
C ASP A 31 5.31 -0.93 18.68
N SER A 32 5.38 0.39 18.87
CA SER A 32 4.28 1.29 18.54
C SER A 32 4.24 1.31 17.02
N SER A 33 3.89 0.15 16.46
CA SER A 33 3.42 -0.02 15.10
C SER A 33 2.15 0.77 15.11
N SER A 34 2.28 2.06 14.78
CA SER A 34 1.24 2.86 14.16
C SER A 34 0.51 1.92 13.23
N SER A 35 -0.64 1.44 13.68
CA SER A 35 -1.63 0.76 12.86
C SER A 35 -2.06 1.80 11.86
N GLY A 36 -1.27 1.96 10.79
CA GLY A 36 -1.70 2.65 9.60
C GLY A 36 -2.92 1.88 9.16
N ASP A 37 -4.08 2.48 9.39
CA ASP A 37 -5.38 1.99 9.02
C ASP A 37 -5.29 1.58 7.54
N LEU A 38 -5.15 0.28 7.31
CA LEU A 38 -5.01 -0.28 5.98
C LEU A 38 -6.37 -0.11 5.36
N VAL A 39 -6.59 1.02 4.69
CA VAL A 39 -7.72 1.20 3.78
C VAL A 39 -7.66 -0.01 2.85
N SER A 40 -8.58 -0.96 3.08
CA SER A 40 -8.68 -2.14 2.25
C SER A 40 -9.21 -1.66 0.90
N VAL A 41 -8.28 -1.29 0.03
CA VAL A 41 -8.58 -0.96 -1.35
C VAL A 41 -9.25 -2.21 -1.91
N ALA A 42 -10.53 -2.08 -2.28
CA ALA A 42 -11.40 -3.19 -2.64
C ALA A 42 -10.68 -4.15 -3.59
N GLU A 43 -10.68 -5.43 -3.23
CA GLU A 43 -10.08 -6.49 -4.03
C GLU A 43 -10.66 -6.45 -5.44
N ILE A 44 -9.77 -6.51 -6.44
CA ILE A 44 -10.16 -6.41 -7.84
C ILE A 44 -10.92 -7.67 -8.20
N SER A 45 -12.17 -7.52 -8.59
CA SER A 45 -13.04 -8.63 -8.98
C SER A 45 -12.94 -8.89 -10.49
N ASP A 46 -13.27 -10.10 -10.93
CA ASP A 46 -13.24 -10.49 -12.36
C ASP A 46 -14.17 -9.65 -13.26
N PHE A 47 -15.15 -8.98 -12.66
CA PHE A 47 -16.07 -8.07 -13.34
C PHE A 47 -15.51 -6.65 -13.55
N ASP A 48 -14.35 -6.35 -12.98
CA ASP A 48 -13.74 -5.03 -13.12
C ASP A 48 -13.13 -4.83 -14.49
N TRP A 49 -13.28 -3.62 -15.02
CA TRP A 49 -12.61 -3.22 -16.25
C TRP A 49 -11.13 -3.00 -15.96
N ILE A 50 -10.31 -3.95 -16.39
CA ILE A 50 -8.87 -3.90 -16.27
C ILE A 50 -8.27 -3.66 -17.65
N LYS A 51 -7.37 -2.68 -17.72
CA LYS A 51 -6.54 -2.40 -18.88
C LYS A 51 -5.09 -2.77 -18.54
N GLY A 52 -4.41 -3.47 -19.45
CA GLY A 52 -3.06 -4.00 -19.23
C GLY A 52 -3.08 -5.47 -18.79
N ASP A 53 -1.96 -5.93 -18.23
CA ASP A 53 -1.78 -7.33 -17.81
C ASP A 53 -2.50 -7.62 -16.47
N ARG A 54 -3.41 -8.59 -16.45
CA ARG A 54 -4.09 -9.04 -15.22
C ARG A 54 -3.13 -9.65 -14.19
N GLY A 55 -2.02 -10.22 -14.65
CA GLY A 55 -0.94 -10.80 -13.84
C GLY A 55 0.05 -9.78 -13.27
N ALA A 56 -0.09 -8.50 -13.61
CA ALA A 56 0.82 -7.46 -13.13
C ALA A 56 0.89 -7.41 -11.60
N LYS A 57 2.10 -7.19 -11.05
CA LYS A 57 2.29 -7.05 -9.60
C LYS A 57 1.77 -5.71 -9.07
N VAL A 58 1.76 -4.69 -9.91
CA VAL A 58 1.32 -3.34 -9.56
C VAL A 58 -0.11 -3.10 -10.05
N VAL A 59 -0.95 -2.58 -9.16
CA VAL A 59 -2.34 -2.18 -9.46
C VAL A 59 -2.44 -0.68 -9.42
N LEU A 60 -2.91 -0.08 -10.51
CA LEU A 60 -3.30 1.33 -10.55
C LEU A 60 -4.83 1.41 -10.59
N ILE A 61 -5.44 2.02 -9.58
CA ILE A 61 -6.88 2.28 -9.56
C ILE A 61 -7.09 3.76 -9.86
N GLU A 62 -7.70 4.06 -11.02
CA GLU A 62 -8.04 5.43 -11.40
C GLU A 62 -9.52 5.70 -11.06
N TYR A 63 -9.75 6.73 -10.24
CA TYR A 63 -11.06 7.32 -10.00
C TYR A 63 -11.13 8.63 -10.80
N SER A 64 -11.95 8.64 -11.86
CA SER A 64 -12.02 9.75 -12.80
C SER A 64 -13.46 10.23 -12.98
N ASP A 65 -13.68 11.54 -12.90
CA ASP A 65 -14.97 12.21 -13.11
C ASP A 65 -14.85 13.16 -14.32
N PHE A 66 -15.79 13.07 -15.26
CA PHE A 66 -15.81 13.91 -16.46
C PHE A 66 -16.07 15.38 -16.18
N GLN A 67 -16.65 15.71 -15.03
CA GLN A 67 -16.93 17.09 -14.64
C GLN A 67 -15.78 17.72 -13.84
N CYS A 68 -14.75 16.95 -13.48
CA CYS A 68 -13.63 17.46 -12.71
C CYS A 68 -12.54 18.04 -13.65
N PRO A 69 -12.26 19.36 -13.60
CA PRO A 69 -11.25 19.99 -14.45
C PRO A 69 -9.83 19.49 -14.16
N ALA A 70 -9.54 19.08 -12.92
CA ALA A 70 -8.26 18.48 -12.57
C ALA A 70 -8.08 17.10 -13.22
N CYS A 71 -9.12 16.25 -13.25
CA CYS A 71 -9.06 14.95 -13.91
C CYS A 71 -8.74 15.08 -15.41
N ALA A 72 -9.25 16.12 -16.08
CA ALA A 72 -8.92 16.40 -17.47
C ALA A 72 -7.41 16.64 -17.67
N TYR A 73 -6.78 17.41 -16.78
CA TYR A 73 -5.35 17.68 -16.83
C TYR A 73 -4.51 16.40 -16.59
N TYR A 74 -4.86 15.61 -15.57
CA TYR A 74 -4.11 14.40 -15.22
C TYR A 74 -4.35 13.22 -16.17
N SER A 75 -5.46 13.19 -16.90
CA SER A 75 -5.78 12.11 -17.85
C SER A 75 -4.68 11.84 -18.87
N GLY A 76 -4.01 12.89 -19.37
CA GLY A 76 -2.90 12.76 -20.31
C GLY A 76 -1.67 12.09 -19.70
N MET A 77 -1.35 12.43 -18.44
CA MET A 77 -0.24 11.82 -17.70
C MET A 77 -0.50 10.35 -17.39
N VAL A 78 -1.73 10.00 -16.98
CA VAL A 78 -2.13 8.60 -16.73
C VAL A 78 -2.04 7.78 -18.02
N LYS A 79 -2.38 8.38 -19.17
CA LYS A 79 -2.22 7.74 -20.48
C LYS A 79 -0.76 7.45 -20.81
N GLN A 80 0.15 8.39 -20.56
CA GLN A 80 1.59 8.20 -20.74
C GLN A 80 2.10 7.06 -19.84
N LEU A 81 1.73 7.07 -18.56
CA LEU A 81 2.10 6.01 -17.61
C LEU A 81 1.60 4.62 -18.07
N THR A 82 0.40 4.56 -18.64
CA THR A 82 -0.16 3.31 -19.18
C THR A 82 0.59 2.86 -20.44
N ASN A 83 1.09 3.78 -21.26
CA ASN A 83 1.86 3.43 -22.45
C ASN A 83 3.26 2.92 -22.08
N ASP A 84 3.92 3.59 -21.12
CA ASP A 84 5.29 3.26 -20.72
C ASP A 84 5.35 1.96 -19.88
N PHE A 85 4.31 1.70 -19.08
CA PHE A 85 4.28 0.60 -18.11
C PHE A 85 3.10 -0.37 -18.28
N GLY A 86 2.43 -0.39 -19.44
CA GLY A 86 1.18 -1.14 -19.65
C GLY A 86 1.24 -2.65 -19.39
N ASN A 87 2.43 -3.26 -19.49
CA ASN A 87 2.66 -4.68 -19.16
C ASN A 87 2.97 -4.91 -17.67
N GLN A 88 3.36 -3.87 -16.94
CA GLN A 88 3.78 -3.94 -15.54
C GLN A 88 2.68 -3.48 -14.57
N ILE A 89 1.65 -2.84 -15.10
CA ILE A 89 0.58 -2.24 -14.32
C ILE A 89 -0.76 -2.78 -14.84
N LYS A 90 -1.57 -3.30 -13.91
CA LYS A 90 -3.00 -3.52 -14.17
C LYS A 90 -3.75 -2.26 -13.78
N MET A 91 -4.38 -1.63 -14.75
CA MET A 91 -5.11 -0.39 -14.54
C MET A 91 -6.60 -0.70 -14.42
N ARG A 92 -7.15 -0.49 -13.23
CA ARG A 92 -8.58 -0.59 -12.95
C ARG A 92 -9.18 0.80 -13.09
N ASN A 93 -9.88 1.06 -14.19
CA ASN A 93 -10.61 2.30 -14.35
C ASN A 93 -11.99 2.14 -13.71
N TRP A 94 -12.18 2.74 -12.53
CA TRP A 94 -13.49 2.83 -11.92
C TRP A 94 -14.22 4.03 -12.53
N ARG A 95 -14.72 3.85 -13.76
CA ARG A 95 -15.67 4.78 -14.35
C ARG A 95 -16.97 4.66 -13.56
N GLN A 96 -17.09 5.44 -12.50
CA GLN A 96 -18.29 5.53 -11.68
C GLN A 96 -19.49 5.76 -12.62
N LEU A 97 -20.54 4.99 -12.34
CA LEU A 97 -21.83 4.94 -13.02
C LEU A 97 -21.82 4.10 -14.31
N ARG A 98 -22.21 2.84 -14.12
CA ARG A 98 -23.45 2.25 -14.66
C ARG A 98 -24.41 3.26 -15.33
N GLN A 99 -24.00 3.93 -16.41
CA GLN A 99 -24.87 4.70 -17.29
C GLN A 99 -25.50 3.73 -18.29
N ARG A 100 -26.50 3.00 -17.80
CA ARG A 100 -27.23 1.97 -18.55
C ARG A 100 -28.05 2.49 -19.75
N ARG A 101 -27.93 3.76 -20.22
CA ARG A 101 -28.74 4.28 -21.34
C ARG A 101 -28.12 5.33 -22.29
N GLN A 102 -27.00 6.00 -22.02
CA GLN A 102 -26.60 7.18 -22.84
C GLN A 102 -25.37 7.02 -23.73
N ALA A 103 -24.59 5.93 -23.63
CA ALA A 103 -23.45 5.71 -24.53
C ALA A 103 -23.82 4.97 -25.84
N ASN A 104 -25.11 4.79 -26.14
CA ASN A 104 -25.57 3.83 -27.15
C ASN A 104 -26.03 4.43 -28.49
N ARG A 105 -25.58 5.63 -28.91
CA ARG A 105 -25.83 6.05 -30.30
C ARG A 105 -24.87 7.01 -31.00
N GLU A 106 -23.94 7.69 -30.32
CA GLU A 106 -23.15 8.73 -31.01
C GLU A 106 -21.63 8.56 -30.96
N ASN A 107 -21.10 7.59 -30.22
CA ASN A 107 -19.63 7.40 -30.14
C ASN A 107 -19.19 5.93 -30.15
N SER A 108 -19.85 5.08 -30.93
CA SER A 108 -19.43 3.69 -31.20
C SER A 108 -18.17 3.60 -32.08
N GLY A 109 -17.18 4.45 -31.82
CA GLY A 109 -15.92 4.48 -32.56
C GLY A 109 -14.75 5.22 -31.88
N LYS A 110 -14.92 5.78 -30.67
CA LYS A 110 -13.87 6.59 -30.03
C LYS A 110 -13.61 6.29 -28.55
N CYS A 111 -13.83 5.05 -28.13
CA CYS A 111 -13.15 4.53 -26.94
C CYS A 111 -12.01 3.61 -27.36
N THR A 112 -11.15 4.14 -28.24
CA THR A 112 -9.82 3.58 -28.50
C THR A 112 -8.83 4.63 -28.02
N ILE A 113 -7.82 4.15 -27.30
CA ILE A 113 -6.79 4.92 -26.59
C ILE A 113 -6.16 5.96 -27.52
#